data_AF-A0A2W5XF00-F1
#
_entry.id   AF-A0A2W5XF00-F1
#
_cell.length_a   1.000
_cell.length_b   1.000
_cell.length_c   1.000
_cell.angle_alpha   90.00
_cell.angle_beta   90.00
_cell.angle_gamma   90.00
#
_symmetry.space_group_name_H-M   'P 1'
#
loop_
_entity.id
_entity.type
_entity.pdbx_description
1 polymer ?
#
loop_
_entity_poly.entity_id
_entity_poly.type
_entity_poly.pdbx_seq_one_letter_code
_entity_poly.pdbx_strand_id
1 'polypeptide(L)'
;MTWPRALLVLAATATCAGTLCVLGAAASLADAQRTGNQHSQDRVPSVEEIASRHRAALGKLPALIAHWSGSISKDAQNIHYDIVAARDGRFRQVFSFPLLQRSEGSNGSVDWTQDENGDVFIETAQHHVSMDARLVRLNDARIDAQHSFVSGVAQINGRRAYALNTVVAGNLSTIYIDAASALVDGADFGQYTVRYGAYRRFQGVPVPTQVTETDGDSAFTVTVDDVDFRLTRNDFEPPPQRRPQFPDGVREVSMKFDSPRGLIVVAAAVNGNTVRLLVDSGSTTSIIDADVAKRLKLPTGGAARIQGVGTMTGSVAKIDSFDLGGMLFRPFFMEAVPLRLPSALAHNGIDGILGYDLLASLVMRISYKHGQLRFMLPESFTYAGNGTVIPVDTAKRVPLVGASVGLNDRGQFTIDTGSDAKLVLYRKFADANRRDFIMLPLDVVQAYAAGAAGEFPTRLETISRLNLGSYSLPNVLAQVALREVGAFGQSSADGIIGAGSLALFEAVFLDYAGKRLILEQ
;
A
#
# COMPACT_ATOMS: atom_id res chain seq x y z
N MET A 1 2.57 10.24 -0.43
CA MET A 1 3.40 10.00 0.77
C MET A 1 3.23 8.54 1.17
N THR A 2 4.29 7.75 1.33
CA THR A 2 4.18 6.62 2.26
C THR A 2 4.04 7.27 3.64
N TRP A 3 2.80 7.48 4.07
CA TRP A 3 2.53 7.63 5.49
C TRP A 3 3.29 6.49 6.14
N PRO A 4 4.22 6.80 7.05
CA PRO A 4 5.22 5.82 7.41
C PRO A 4 4.47 4.61 7.94
N ARG A 5 4.89 3.42 7.51
CA ARG A 5 4.58 2.15 8.19
C ARG A 5 4.82 2.23 9.71
N ALA A 6 5.49 3.29 10.20
CA ALA A 6 5.59 3.70 11.59
C ALA A 6 4.25 3.97 12.30
N LEU A 7 3.12 4.14 11.59
CA LEU A 7 1.78 4.32 12.20
C LEU A 7 1.30 3.12 13.05
N LEU A 8 2.08 2.04 13.13
CA LEU A 8 1.82 0.83 13.90
C LEU A 8 2.95 0.43 14.87
N VAL A 9 4.08 1.16 14.92
CA VAL A 9 5.33 0.60 15.46
C VAL A 9 5.40 0.44 16.98
N LEU A 10 4.44 0.93 17.77
CA LEU A 10 4.38 0.60 19.21
C LEU A 10 3.04 0.12 19.75
N ALA A 11 2.15 -0.29 18.87
CA ALA A 11 1.06 -1.20 19.23
C ALA A 11 1.11 -2.52 18.45
N ALA A 12 1.87 -2.63 17.35
CA ALA A 12 1.80 -3.77 16.43
C ALA A 12 3.17 -4.21 15.87
N THR A 13 4.13 -4.44 16.74
CA THR A 13 5.39 -5.09 16.37
C THR A 13 5.32 -6.58 16.67
N ALA A 14 4.72 -7.31 15.74
CA ALA A 14 5.20 -8.62 15.32
C ALA A 14 5.06 -8.67 13.79
N THR A 15 6.10 -8.24 13.08
CA THR A 15 6.26 -8.48 11.64
C THR A 15 7.72 -8.84 11.39
N CYS A 16 7.98 -10.11 11.10
CA CYS A 16 9.18 -10.52 10.37
C CYS A 16 8.97 -11.94 9.79
N ALA A 17 8.85 -12.05 8.46
CA ALA A 17 9.15 -13.25 7.67
C ALA A 17 9.36 -12.81 6.21
N GLY A 18 10.45 -13.06 5.50
CA GLY A 18 11.73 -13.66 5.87
C GLY A 18 12.74 -13.48 4.74
N THR A 19 14.02 -13.70 5.08
CA THR A 19 15.14 -14.30 4.31
C THR A 19 16.45 -13.54 4.57
N LEU A 20 17.33 -14.23 5.31
CA LEU A 20 18.77 -14.02 5.53
C LEU A 20 19.26 -12.66 6.07
N CYS A 21 19.56 -12.63 7.37
CA CYS A 21 20.94 -12.44 7.82
C CYS A 21 21.12 -13.01 9.23
N VAL A 22 21.73 -14.20 9.32
CA VAL A 22 22.37 -14.68 10.55
C VAL A 22 23.70 -13.95 10.64
N LEU A 23 23.86 -13.01 11.57
CA LEU A 23 25.16 -12.60 12.08
C LEU A 23 25.02 -12.37 13.58
N GLY A 24 25.76 -13.17 14.34
CA GLY A 24 25.69 -13.22 15.79
C GLY A 24 26.24 -11.96 16.46
N ALA A 25 25.60 -11.58 17.55
CA ALA A 25 26.21 -10.82 18.62
C ALA A 25 25.69 -11.38 19.95
N ALA A 26 26.36 -12.41 20.44
CA ALA A 26 26.36 -12.70 21.86
C ALA A 26 27.17 -11.58 22.54
N ALA A 27 26.49 -10.55 23.02
CA ALA A 27 27.09 -9.58 23.94
C ALA A 27 26.64 -9.96 25.35
N SER A 28 27.57 -10.49 26.12
CA SER A 28 27.41 -10.80 27.54
C SER A 28 26.98 -9.57 28.32
N LEU A 29 25.87 -9.68 29.05
CA LEU A 29 25.52 -8.79 30.15
C LEU A 29 26.50 -9.05 31.31
N ALA A 30 27.64 -8.33 31.32
CA ALA A 30 28.49 -8.21 32.49
C ALA A 30 29.31 -6.91 32.40
N ASP A 31 29.43 -6.25 33.55
CA ASP A 31 30.28 -5.11 33.86
C ASP A 31 29.86 -3.71 33.40
N ALA A 32 29.13 -3.04 34.30
CA ALA A 32 29.36 -1.63 34.60
C ALA A 32 29.11 -1.37 36.10
N GLN A 33 30.11 -1.64 36.94
CA GLN A 33 30.14 -1.15 38.32
C GLN A 33 30.73 0.27 38.40
N ARG A 34 29.89 1.17 38.93
CA ARG A 34 30.17 2.28 39.86
C ARG A 34 31.40 3.18 39.62
N THR A 35 31.11 4.47 39.43
CA THR A 35 31.72 5.54 40.22
C THR A 35 30.62 6.47 40.74
N GLY A 36 30.64 6.72 42.05
CA GLY A 36 29.61 7.48 42.74
C GLY A 36 29.96 8.96 42.89
N ASN A 37 28.92 9.78 42.99
CA ASN A 37 28.97 10.98 43.82
C ASN A 37 27.64 11.13 44.56
N GLN A 38 27.74 11.28 45.88
CA GLN A 38 26.62 11.30 46.82
C GLN A 38 25.96 12.69 46.87
N HIS A 39 24.73 12.76 46.37
CA HIS A 39 23.72 13.68 46.86
C HIS A 39 22.43 12.89 47.09
N SER A 40 21.88 13.00 48.31
CA SER A 40 20.64 12.37 48.83
C SER A 40 20.07 11.26 47.95
N GLN A 41 20.51 10.01 48.17
CA GLN A 41 20.02 8.86 47.41
C GLN A 41 18.57 8.56 47.78
N ASP A 42 17.64 9.16 47.05
CA ASP A 42 16.32 8.57 46.92
C ASP A 42 16.49 7.13 46.45
N ARG A 43 15.95 6.19 47.23
CA ARG A 43 15.95 4.77 46.88
C ARG A 43 15.30 4.60 45.50
N VAL A 44 16.07 4.17 44.52
CA VAL A 44 15.54 3.73 43.22
C VAL A 44 14.79 2.41 43.46
N PRO A 45 13.48 2.31 43.17
CA PRO A 45 12.70 1.10 43.40
C PRO A 45 13.18 -0.07 42.52
N SER A 46 12.88 -1.30 42.94
CA SER A 46 13.14 -2.48 42.09
C SER A 46 12.25 -2.48 40.85
N VAL A 47 12.61 -3.26 39.83
CA VAL A 47 11.78 -3.42 38.63
C VAL A 47 10.40 -3.98 39.00
N GLU A 48 10.33 -4.93 39.93
CA GLU A 48 9.08 -5.50 40.43
C GLU A 48 8.22 -4.45 41.14
N GLU A 49 8.83 -3.58 41.95
CA GLU A 49 8.12 -2.47 42.62
C GLU A 49 7.53 -1.51 41.58
N ILE A 50 8.31 -1.14 40.57
CA ILE A 50 7.85 -0.26 39.47
C ILE A 50 6.73 -0.94 38.67
N ALA A 51 6.92 -2.19 38.24
CA ALA A 51 5.93 -2.94 37.46
C ALA A 51 4.64 -3.20 38.25
N SER A 52 4.73 -3.41 39.56
CA SER A 52 3.57 -3.55 40.44
C SER A 52 2.78 -2.24 40.53
N ARG A 53 3.47 -1.11 40.81
CA ARG A 53 2.85 0.22 40.86
C ARG A 53 2.23 0.62 39.51
N HIS A 54 2.92 0.32 38.41
CA HIS A 54 2.44 0.60 37.06
C HIS A 54 1.13 -0.14 36.75
N ARG A 55 1.09 -1.46 36.99
CA ARG A 55 -0.14 -2.26 36.82
C ARG A 55 -1.28 -1.76 37.71
N ALA A 56 -0.99 -1.35 38.94
CA ALA A 56 -2.00 -0.78 39.84
C ALA A 56 -2.52 0.57 39.33
N ALA A 57 -1.65 1.42 38.78
CA ALA A 57 -2.02 2.73 38.23
C ALA A 57 -2.88 2.63 36.96
N LEU A 58 -2.57 1.68 36.07
CA LEU A 58 -3.33 1.40 34.85
C LEU A 58 -4.72 0.82 35.16
N GLY A 59 -4.79 -0.07 36.15
CA GLY A 59 -6.02 -0.76 36.52
C GLY A 59 -6.45 -1.80 35.49
N LYS A 60 -7.73 -2.20 35.53
CA LYS A 60 -8.33 -3.12 34.56
C LYS A 60 -9.22 -2.33 33.61
N LEU A 61 -9.12 -2.56 32.30
CA LEU A 61 -10.08 -1.93 31.38
C LEU A 61 -11.47 -2.60 31.49
N PRO A 62 -12.55 -1.79 31.44
CA PRO A 62 -13.89 -2.20 31.86
C PRO A 62 -14.68 -3.00 30.82
N ALA A 63 -14.24 -3.05 29.55
CA ALA A 63 -14.96 -3.74 28.48
C ALA A 63 -14.02 -4.55 27.56
N LEU A 64 -14.65 -5.35 26.69
CA LEU A 64 -13.94 -6.12 25.65
C LEU A 64 -13.71 -5.29 24.38
N ILE A 65 -14.46 -4.21 24.19
CA ILE A 65 -14.43 -3.34 23.01
C ILE A 65 -14.35 -1.88 23.47
N ALA A 66 -13.56 -1.08 22.75
CA ALA A 66 -13.51 0.36 22.90
C ALA A 66 -13.65 1.02 21.53
N HIS A 67 -14.32 2.15 21.53
CA HIS A 67 -14.39 3.10 20.43
C HIS A 67 -13.66 4.37 20.86
N TRP A 68 -12.77 4.90 20.04
CA TRP A 68 -12.10 6.16 20.32
C TRP A 68 -11.78 6.92 19.05
N SER A 69 -11.67 8.23 19.18
CA SER A 69 -11.35 9.14 18.08
C SER A 69 -10.23 10.08 18.46
N GLY A 70 -9.63 10.69 17.45
CA GLY A 70 -8.52 11.59 17.66
C GLY A 70 -7.98 12.18 16.36
N SER A 71 -6.81 12.78 16.46
CA SER A 71 -6.16 13.41 15.33
C SER A 71 -4.68 13.04 15.25
N ILE A 72 -4.15 12.93 14.02
CA ILE A 72 -2.72 12.81 13.74
C ILE A 72 -2.29 14.09 13.05
N SER A 73 -1.29 14.77 13.60
CA SER A 73 -0.72 16.00 13.08
C SER A 73 0.74 15.80 12.67
N LYS A 74 1.06 16.10 11.40
CA LYS A 74 2.43 16.14 10.87
C LYS A 74 2.55 17.24 9.82
N ASP A 75 3.56 18.11 9.94
CA ASP A 75 3.92 19.13 8.93
C ASP A 75 2.70 19.90 8.36
N ALA A 76 1.88 20.46 9.27
CA ALA A 76 0.62 21.18 8.99
C ALA A 76 -0.55 20.35 8.42
N GLN A 77 -0.41 19.04 8.24
CA GLN A 77 -1.50 18.14 7.91
C GLN A 77 -2.14 17.58 9.19
N ASN A 78 -3.46 17.60 9.24
CA ASN A 78 -4.26 16.98 10.28
C ASN A 78 -5.14 15.89 9.66
N ILE A 79 -5.04 14.68 10.18
CA ILE A 79 -5.90 13.55 9.84
C ILE A 79 -6.75 13.24 11.07
N HIS A 80 -8.07 13.17 10.90
CA HIS A 80 -8.92 12.65 11.95
C HIS A 80 -9.01 11.13 11.83
N TYR A 81 -9.00 10.43 12.97
CA TYR A 81 -9.23 9.00 12.98
C TYR A 81 -10.37 8.62 13.91
N ASP A 82 -11.00 7.50 13.59
CA ASP A 82 -12.03 6.83 14.39
C ASP A 82 -11.69 5.33 14.44
N ILE A 83 -11.59 4.75 15.63
CA ILE A 83 -11.16 3.37 15.83
C ILE A 83 -12.12 2.64 16.76
N VAL A 84 -12.61 1.48 16.31
CA VAL A 84 -13.22 0.48 17.18
C VAL A 84 -12.33 -0.75 17.23
N ALA A 85 -11.98 -1.24 18.42
CA ALA A 85 -11.16 -2.44 18.57
C ALA A 85 -11.63 -3.32 19.72
N ALA A 86 -11.42 -4.63 19.55
CA ALA A 86 -11.69 -5.66 20.53
C ALA A 86 -10.39 -6.25 21.11
N ARG A 87 -10.46 -6.77 22.34
CA ARG A 87 -9.31 -7.41 23.01
C ARG A 87 -8.77 -8.63 22.29
N ASP A 88 -9.61 -9.32 21.52
CA ASP A 88 -9.23 -10.49 20.71
C ASP A 88 -8.51 -10.11 19.41
N GLY A 89 -8.28 -8.82 19.16
CA GLY A 89 -7.50 -8.33 18.03
C GLY A 89 -8.33 -7.86 16.84
N ARG A 90 -9.64 -8.05 16.86
CA ARG A 90 -10.53 -7.48 15.83
C ARG A 90 -10.56 -5.97 15.94
N PHE A 91 -10.58 -5.28 14.81
CA PHE A 91 -10.62 -3.83 14.79
C PHE A 91 -11.18 -3.29 13.47
N ARG A 92 -11.60 -2.04 13.51
CA ARG A 92 -11.84 -1.21 12.35
C ARG A 92 -11.33 0.19 12.68
N GLN A 93 -10.60 0.77 11.74
CA GLN A 93 -10.16 2.15 11.83
C GLN A 93 -10.42 2.90 10.54
N VAL A 94 -10.84 4.15 10.69
CA VAL A 94 -11.17 5.05 9.61
C VAL A 94 -10.28 6.28 9.72
N PHE A 95 -9.60 6.63 8.65
CA PHE A 95 -8.79 7.84 8.52
C PHE A 95 -9.49 8.83 7.60
N SER A 96 -9.82 9.99 8.12
CA SER A 96 -10.47 11.09 7.41
C SER A 96 -9.44 12.18 7.11
N PHE A 97 -9.12 12.32 5.84
CA PHE A 97 -8.30 13.39 5.28
C PHE A 97 -9.22 14.52 4.79
N PRO A 98 -8.72 15.74 4.55
CA PRO A 98 -9.57 16.86 4.12
C PRO A 98 -10.42 16.60 2.87
N LEU A 99 -10.00 15.70 1.96
CA LEU A 99 -10.72 15.39 0.73
C LEU A 99 -11.18 13.94 0.58
N LEU A 100 -10.60 13.01 1.33
CA LEU A 100 -10.80 11.58 1.12
C LEU A 100 -10.81 10.84 2.45
N GLN A 101 -11.34 9.62 2.41
CA GLN A 101 -11.34 8.71 3.54
C GLN A 101 -10.69 7.40 3.12
N ARG A 102 -9.98 6.77 4.06
CA ARG A 102 -9.52 5.38 3.94
C ARG A 102 -9.93 4.62 5.18
N SER A 103 -10.10 3.32 5.07
CA SER A 103 -10.36 2.49 6.25
C SER A 103 -9.68 1.14 6.15
N GLU A 104 -9.44 0.53 7.29
CA GLU A 104 -8.89 -0.81 7.39
C GLU A 104 -9.38 -1.49 8.65
N GLY A 105 -9.30 -2.81 8.69
CA GLY A 105 -9.75 -3.58 9.84
C GLY A 105 -9.40 -5.04 9.75
N SER A 106 -9.82 -5.77 10.77
CA SER A 106 -9.73 -7.21 10.86
C SER A 106 -10.95 -7.74 11.58
N ASN A 107 -11.63 -8.73 10.99
CA ASN A 107 -12.68 -9.49 11.67
C ASN A 107 -12.11 -10.72 12.41
N GLY A 108 -10.78 -10.88 12.44
CA GLY A 108 -10.07 -11.98 13.08
C GLY A 108 -9.84 -13.19 12.16
N SER A 109 -10.54 -13.28 11.04
CA SER A 109 -10.27 -14.28 9.99
C SER A 109 -9.56 -13.66 8.80
N VAL A 110 -9.94 -12.43 8.43
CA VAL A 110 -9.34 -11.67 7.35
C VAL A 110 -8.96 -10.27 7.81
N ASP A 111 -7.85 -9.77 7.28
CA ASP A 111 -7.49 -8.36 7.30
C ASP A 111 -8.02 -7.72 6.02
N TRP A 112 -8.54 -6.49 6.14
CA TRP A 112 -9.10 -5.78 5.01
C TRP A 112 -8.68 -4.30 4.99
N THR A 113 -8.56 -3.76 3.79
CA THR A 113 -8.36 -2.33 3.55
C THR A 113 -9.37 -1.84 2.53
N GLN A 114 -9.82 -0.60 2.67
CA GLN A 114 -10.65 0.10 1.71
C GLN A 114 -9.99 1.43 1.35
N ASP A 115 -9.69 1.61 0.07
CA ASP A 115 -9.11 2.85 -0.45
C ASP A 115 -10.16 3.95 -0.66
N GLU A 116 -9.71 5.14 -1.09
CA GLU A 116 -10.56 6.30 -1.31
C GLU A 116 -11.62 6.09 -2.40
N ASN A 117 -11.39 5.13 -3.31
CA ASN A 117 -12.33 4.73 -4.33
C ASN A 117 -13.30 3.66 -3.84
N GLY A 118 -13.21 3.23 -2.56
CA GLY A 118 -14.10 2.23 -2.00
C GLY A 118 -13.78 0.80 -2.45
N ASP A 119 -12.63 0.58 -3.08
CA ASP A 119 -12.19 -0.76 -3.44
C ASP A 119 -11.66 -1.47 -2.19
N VAL A 120 -12.11 -2.70 -1.97
CA VAL A 120 -11.84 -3.49 -0.77
C VAL A 120 -10.88 -4.62 -1.08
N PHE A 121 -9.75 -4.62 -0.39
CA PHE A 121 -8.75 -5.67 -0.48
C PHE A 121 -8.85 -6.53 0.77
N ILE A 122 -8.86 -7.85 0.58
CA ILE A 122 -9.01 -8.83 1.66
C ILE A 122 -7.85 -9.81 1.58
N GLU A 123 -7.20 -10.05 2.71
CA GLU A 123 -6.15 -11.06 2.89
C GLU A 123 -6.40 -11.87 4.16
N THR A 124 -5.81 -13.06 4.24
CA THR A 124 -5.90 -13.88 5.46
C THR A 124 -5.23 -13.13 6.61
N ALA A 125 -5.94 -13.00 7.73
CA ALA A 125 -5.43 -12.29 8.89
C ALA A 125 -4.09 -12.89 9.34
N GLN A 126 -3.05 -12.06 9.44
CA GLN A 126 -1.72 -12.53 9.82
C GLN A 126 -1.41 -12.27 11.30
N HIS A 127 -2.00 -11.22 11.90
CA HIS A 127 -1.64 -10.76 13.23
C HIS A 127 -2.83 -10.18 14.00
N HIS A 128 -2.80 -10.33 15.33
CA HIS A 128 -3.83 -9.82 16.22
C HIS A 128 -3.22 -8.85 17.23
N VAL A 129 -3.72 -7.62 17.25
CA VAL A 129 -3.32 -6.58 18.21
C VAL A 129 -4.52 -6.20 19.04
N SER A 130 -4.43 -6.47 20.34
CA SER A 130 -5.52 -6.22 21.28
C SER A 130 -5.92 -4.74 21.33
N MET A 131 -7.19 -4.49 21.67
CA MET A 131 -7.68 -3.16 22.03
C MET A 131 -6.77 -2.46 23.05
N ASP A 132 -6.31 -3.18 24.08
CA ASP A 132 -5.48 -2.65 25.18
C ASP A 132 -4.17 -2.07 24.61
N ALA A 133 -3.45 -2.86 23.80
CA ALA A 133 -2.22 -2.43 23.14
C ALA A 133 -2.42 -1.23 22.20
N ARG A 134 -3.58 -1.13 21.52
CA ARG A 134 -3.89 0.00 20.63
C ARG A 134 -4.20 1.29 21.41
N LEU A 135 -5.02 1.19 22.45
CA LEU A 135 -5.56 2.33 23.18
C LEU A 135 -4.58 2.90 24.21
N VAL A 136 -4.02 2.04 25.07
CA VAL A 136 -3.11 2.48 26.15
C VAL A 136 -1.63 2.34 25.78
N ARG A 137 -1.33 1.78 24.60
CA ARG A 137 -0.01 1.81 23.95
C ARG A 137 1.09 1.22 24.85
N LEU A 138 2.15 1.97 25.13
CA LEU A 138 3.27 1.51 25.96
C LEU A 138 2.87 1.17 27.40
N ASN A 139 1.70 1.62 27.88
CA ASN A 139 1.21 1.18 29.19
C ASN A 139 0.78 -0.30 29.19
N ASP A 140 0.54 -0.92 28.02
CA ASP A 140 0.31 -2.38 27.92
C ASP A 140 1.62 -3.18 27.85
N ALA A 141 2.79 -2.50 27.85
CA ALA A 141 4.07 -3.18 27.75
C ALA A 141 4.28 -4.14 28.93
N ARG A 142 4.51 -5.41 28.63
CA ARG A 142 4.81 -6.43 29.63
C ARG A 142 6.25 -6.28 30.10
N ILE A 143 6.44 -5.68 31.27
CA ILE A 143 7.74 -5.56 31.92
C ILE A 143 8.14 -6.92 32.50
N ASP A 144 9.10 -7.58 31.86
CA ASP A 144 9.75 -8.78 32.40
C ASP A 144 10.86 -8.38 33.37
N ALA A 145 10.61 -8.56 34.67
CA ALA A 145 11.56 -8.18 35.71
C ALA A 145 12.88 -8.96 35.65
N GLN A 146 12.91 -10.17 35.06
CA GLN A 146 14.13 -10.97 34.97
C GLN A 146 15.12 -10.44 33.93
N HIS A 147 14.62 -9.74 32.91
CA HIS A 147 15.41 -9.23 31.78
C HIS A 147 15.38 -7.71 31.67
N SER A 148 14.94 -7.03 32.73
CA SER A 148 14.87 -5.56 32.77
C SER A 148 15.65 -5.01 33.95
N PHE A 149 16.14 -3.79 33.84
CA PHE A 149 16.82 -3.10 34.94
C PHE A 149 16.59 -1.59 34.90
N VAL A 150 16.61 -0.98 36.07
CA VAL A 150 16.46 0.49 36.20
C VAL A 150 17.85 1.12 36.09
N SER A 151 18.10 1.93 35.06
CA SER A 151 19.39 2.63 34.88
C SER A 151 19.49 3.89 35.72
N GLY A 152 18.37 4.45 36.19
CA GLY A 152 18.36 5.60 37.07
C GLY A 152 17.06 6.40 37.03
N VAL A 153 17.18 7.68 37.38
CA VAL A 153 16.10 8.66 37.37
C VAL A 153 16.37 9.66 36.25
N ALA A 154 15.35 9.91 35.42
CA ALA A 154 15.36 10.90 34.35
C ALA A 154 14.35 12.02 34.64
N GLN A 155 14.47 13.12 33.89
CA GLN A 155 13.46 14.19 33.84
C GLN A 155 12.80 14.16 32.46
N ILE A 156 11.51 13.82 32.41
CA ILE A 156 10.72 13.79 31.18
C ILE A 156 9.58 14.78 31.33
N ASN A 157 9.44 15.73 30.40
CA ASN A 157 8.42 16.79 30.47
C ASN A 157 8.39 17.54 31.82
N GLY A 158 9.56 17.75 32.44
CA GLY A 158 9.70 18.38 33.76
C GLY A 158 9.24 17.52 34.94
N ARG A 159 8.91 16.25 34.71
CA ARG A 159 8.56 15.27 35.73
C ARG A 159 9.67 14.26 35.93
N ARG A 160 9.77 13.77 37.16
CA ARG A 160 10.72 12.74 37.55
C ARG A 160 10.21 11.37 37.09
N ALA A 161 10.99 10.66 36.29
CA ALA A 161 10.65 9.31 35.82
C ALA A 161 11.78 8.31 36.12
N TYR A 162 11.45 7.04 36.32
CA TYR A 162 12.40 5.95 36.37
C TYR A 162 12.71 5.46 34.95
N ALA A 163 14.00 5.38 34.60
CA ALA A 163 14.47 4.88 33.32
C ALA A 163 14.62 3.35 33.39
N LEU A 164 13.66 2.62 32.83
CA LEU A 164 13.60 1.17 32.81
C LEU A 164 14.07 0.63 31.47
N ASN A 165 15.20 -0.08 31.45
CA ASN A 165 15.71 -0.73 30.26
C ASN A 165 15.07 -2.11 30.14
N THR A 166 14.47 -2.40 28.99
CA THR A 166 13.72 -3.63 28.74
C THR A 166 13.62 -3.90 27.24
N VAL A 167 13.03 -5.04 26.88
CA VAL A 167 12.73 -5.40 25.49
C VAL A 167 11.25 -5.17 25.22
N VAL A 168 10.94 -4.23 24.32
CA VAL A 168 9.59 -4.02 23.82
C VAL A 168 9.54 -4.52 22.39
N ALA A 169 8.74 -5.57 22.18
CA ALA A 169 8.53 -6.18 20.88
C ALA A 169 9.81 -6.48 20.10
N GLY A 170 10.77 -7.11 20.78
CA GLY A 170 12.05 -7.53 20.22
C GLY A 170 13.13 -6.44 20.18
N ASN A 171 12.82 -5.19 20.53
CA ASN A 171 13.78 -4.10 20.53
C ASN A 171 14.21 -3.73 21.95
N LEU A 172 15.53 -3.60 22.16
CA LEU A 172 16.06 -2.98 23.38
C LEU A 172 15.58 -1.53 23.45
N SER A 173 15.03 -1.16 24.59
CA SER A 173 14.36 0.12 24.80
C SER A 173 14.53 0.62 26.21
N THR A 174 14.47 1.93 26.39
CA THR A 174 14.36 2.56 27.71
C THR A 174 12.95 3.14 27.83
N ILE A 175 12.11 2.56 28.69
CA ILE A 175 10.79 3.09 29.05
C ILE A 175 10.95 4.02 30.25
N TYR A 176 10.34 5.20 30.17
CA TYR A 176 10.28 6.15 31.28
C TYR A 176 8.95 6.02 32.01
N ILE A 177 8.99 5.69 33.30
CA ILE A 177 7.79 5.55 34.13
C ILE A 177 7.78 6.67 35.18
N ASP A 178 6.77 7.54 35.13
CA ASP A 178 6.61 8.68 36.03
C ASP A 178 6.61 8.21 37.49
N ALA A 179 7.45 8.83 38.32
CA ALA A 179 7.67 8.37 39.68
C ALA A 179 6.45 8.62 40.59
N ALA A 180 5.59 9.59 40.24
CA ALA A 180 4.40 9.94 41.01
C ALA A 180 3.19 9.08 40.63
N SER A 181 2.80 9.11 39.36
CA SER A 181 1.62 8.43 38.83
C SER A 181 1.85 6.95 38.51
N ALA A 182 3.11 6.53 38.35
CA ALA A 182 3.50 5.22 37.84
C ALA A 182 2.97 4.91 36.43
N LEU A 183 2.60 5.92 35.65
CA LEU A 183 2.25 5.77 34.22
C LEU A 183 3.48 6.01 33.34
N VAL A 184 3.44 5.54 32.10
CA VAL A 184 4.54 5.74 31.14
C VAL A 184 4.59 7.21 30.71
N ASP A 185 5.76 7.83 30.75
CA ASP A 185 6.00 9.17 30.19
C ASP A 185 6.53 9.13 28.74
N GLY A 186 7.03 7.97 28.31
CA GLY A 186 7.57 7.76 26.98
C GLY A 186 8.55 6.60 26.93
N ALA A 187 9.17 6.39 25.77
CA ALA A 187 10.25 5.42 25.60
C ALA A 187 11.20 5.80 24.46
N ASP A 188 12.43 5.28 24.54
CA ASP A 188 13.48 5.44 23.53
C ASP A 188 13.86 4.09 22.91
N PHE A 189 13.94 4.06 21.58
CA PHE A 189 14.26 2.92 20.73
C PHE A 189 15.42 3.27 19.79
N GLY A 190 16.52 3.75 20.36
CA GLY A 190 17.61 4.35 19.60
C GLY A 190 17.22 5.76 19.12
N GLN A 191 17.21 5.99 17.80
CA GLN A 191 16.85 7.29 17.22
C GLN A 191 15.35 7.58 17.26
N TYR A 192 14.53 6.53 17.38
CA TYR A 192 13.09 6.68 17.48
C TYR A 192 12.66 6.86 18.93
N THR A 193 11.90 7.92 19.22
CA THR A 193 11.41 8.23 20.57
C THR A 193 9.92 8.48 20.59
N VAL A 194 9.30 8.10 21.71
CA VAL A 194 7.88 8.32 21.99
C VAL A 194 7.74 9.08 23.30
N ARG A 195 6.89 10.10 23.34
CA ARG A 195 6.62 10.92 24.53
C ARG A 195 5.13 11.10 24.74
N TYR A 196 4.67 10.88 25.97
CA TYR A 196 3.28 11.11 26.37
C TYR A 196 3.19 12.48 27.06
N GLY A 197 2.67 13.46 26.33
CA GLY A 197 2.53 14.84 26.78
C GLY A 197 1.38 15.04 27.77
N ALA A 198 0.30 14.27 27.62
CA ALA A 198 -0.89 14.40 28.44
C ALA A 198 -1.61 13.07 28.66
N TYR A 199 -2.32 12.98 29.77
CA TYR A 199 -3.21 11.87 30.12
C TYR A 199 -4.60 12.39 30.49
N ARG A 200 -5.63 11.64 30.14
CA ARG A 200 -6.99 11.79 30.67
C ARG A 200 -7.53 10.44 31.11
N ARG A 201 -8.45 10.45 32.08
CA ARG A 201 -9.16 9.23 32.50
C ARG A 201 -10.50 9.14 31.78
N PHE A 202 -10.70 8.03 31.08
CA PHE A 202 -11.98 7.68 30.46
C PHE A 202 -12.54 6.46 31.17
N GLN A 203 -13.71 6.62 31.82
CA GLN A 203 -14.31 5.58 32.66
C GLN A 203 -13.30 4.96 33.66
N GLY A 204 -12.43 5.79 34.23
CA GLY A 204 -11.39 5.37 35.18
C GLY A 204 -10.08 4.89 34.56
N VAL A 205 -10.02 4.57 33.26
CA VAL A 205 -8.80 4.12 32.58
C VAL A 205 -7.92 5.31 32.20
N PRO A 206 -6.64 5.38 32.60
CA PRO A 206 -5.73 6.42 32.16
C PRO A 206 -5.28 6.16 30.71
N VAL A 207 -5.59 7.08 29.81
CA VAL A 207 -5.24 7.00 28.38
C VAL A 207 -4.27 8.16 28.05
N PRO A 208 -3.14 7.90 27.36
CA PRO A 208 -2.29 8.95 26.87
C PRO A 208 -3.00 9.69 25.73
N THR A 209 -3.33 10.97 25.94
CA THR A 209 -4.16 11.76 24.99
C THR A 209 -3.36 12.71 24.11
N GLN A 210 -2.06 12.81 24.34
CA GLN A 210 -1.15 13.53 23.46
C GLN A 210 0.14 12.73 23.40
N VAL A 211 0.42 12.15 22.23
CA VAL A 211 1.60 11.33 22.00
C VAL A 211 2.42 11.95 20.89
N THR A 212 3.67 12.26 21.16
CA THR A 212 4.64 12.69 20.14
C THR A 212 5.59 11.55 19.84
N GLU A 213 5.75 11.25 18.56
CA GLU A 213 6.72 10.27 18.07
C GLU A 213 7.67 10.96 17.11
N THR A 214 8.96 10.65 17.19
CA THR A 214 9.99 11.15 16.28
C THR A 214 10.95 10.05 15.90
N ASP A 215 11.42 10.05 14.65
CA ASP A 215 12.48 9.16 14.13
C ASP A 215 13.85 9.83 14.04
N GLY A 216 13.97 11.06 14.58
CA GLY A 216 15.17 11.90 14.51
C GLY A 216 15.08 13.00 13.44
N ASP A 217 14.39 12.73 12.33
CA ASP A 217 14.26 13.66 11.20
C ASP A 217 12.85 14.26 11.09
N SER A 218 11.84 13.54 11.56
CA SER A 218 10.44 13.90 11.50
C SER A 218 9.74 13.61 12.81
N ALA A 219 8.84 14.51 13.22
CA ALA A 219 7.96 14.28 14.36
C ALA A 219 6.49 14.32 13.91
N PHE A 220 5.65 13.55 14.60
CA PHE A 220 4.20 13.67 14.50
C PHE A 220 3.55 13.57 15.87
N THR A 221 2.37 14.16 15.99
CA THR A 221 1.58 14.12 17.23
C THR A 221 0.26 13.41 16.99
N VAL A 222 -0.07 12.48 17.88
CA VAL A 222 -1.36 11.80 17.94
C VAL A 222 -2.12 12.30 19.16
N THR A 223 -3.36 12.76 18.98
CA THR A 223 -4.26 13.10 20.08
C THR A 223 -5.35 12.05 20.22
N VAL A 224 -5.78 11.77 21.45
CA VAL A 224 -7.00 11.00 21.73
C VAL A 224 -8.00 11.96 22.33
N ASP A 225 -9.12 12.17 21.64
CA ASP A 225 -10.11 13.21 21.96
C ASP A 225 -11.24 12.65 22.82
N ASP A 226 -11.74 11.45 22.49
CA ASP A 226 -12.79 10.74 23.20
C ASP A 226 -12.56 9.22 23.23
N VAL A 227 -13.05 8.55 24.27
CA VAL A 227 -12.98 7.09 24.43
C VAL A 227 -14.26 6.58 25.10
N ASP A 228 -14.90 5.62 24.45
CA ASP A 228 -16.11 4.94 24.91
C ASP A 228 -15.89 3.43 24.97
N PHE A 229 -16.02 2.83 26.16
CA PHE A 229 -15.93 1.39 26.34
C PHE A 229 -17.33 0.77 26.20
N ARG A 230 -17.54 0.00 25.12
CA ARG A 230 -18.84 -0.56 24.76
C ARG A 230 -18.91 -2.05 25.04
N LEU A 231 -20.10 -2.53 25.41
CA LEU A 231 -20.40 -3.95 25.55
C LEU A 231 -21.01 -4.58 24.30
N THR A 232 -21.67 -3.81 23.42
CA THR A 232 -22.32 -4.36 22.21
C THR A 232 -22.40 -3.36 21.05
N ARG A 233 -21.60 -3.59 20.01
CA ARG A 233 -21.97 -3.69 18.57
C ARG A 233 -20.69 -3.91 17.76
N ASN A 234 -20.68 -5.00 17.00
CA ASN A 234 -19.58 -5.43 16.14
C ASN A 234 -19.76 -4.83 14.75
N ASP A 235 -18.73 -4.15 14.25
CA ASP A 235 -18.63 -3.78 12.83
C ASP A 235 -17.16 -3.87 12.39
N PHE A 236 -16.65 -5.10 12.45
CA PHE A 236 -15.30 -5.47 12.02
C PHE A 236 -15.28 -6.10 10.63
N GLU A 237 -16.46 -6.32 10.04
CA GLU A 237 -16.57 -6.93 8.73
C GLU A 237 -16.05 -5.99 7.64
N PRO A 238 -15.44 -6.52 6.57
CA PRO A 238 -15.09 -5.71 5.43
C PRO A 238 -16.31 -4.96 4.90
N PRO A 239 -16.18 -3.67 4.53
CA PRO A 239 -17.25 -2.95 3.85
C PRO A 239 -17.54 -3.59 2.48
N PRO A 240 -18.69 -3.31 1.86
CA PRO A 240 -18.96 -3.78 0.51
C PRO A 240 -17.97 -3.18 -0.51
N GLN A 241 -17.54 -4.00 -1.47
CA GLN A 241 -16.79 -3.54 -2.64
C GLN A 241 -17.60 -2.46 -3.39
N ARG A 242 -16.96 -1.34 -3.76
CA ARG A 242 -17.59 -0.37 -4.67
C ARG A 242 -17.98 -1.05 -5.98
N ARG A 243 -19.16 -0.71 -6.50
CA ARG A 243 -19.59 -1.04 -7.86
C ARG A 243 -19.94 0.22 -8.63
N PRO A 244 -19.58 0.32 -9.92
CA PRO A 244 -20.12 1.37 -10.77
C PRO A 244 -21.63 1.22 -10.92
N GLN A 245 -22.30 2.36 -11.09
CA GLN A 245 -23.69 2.38 -11.53
C GLN A 245 -23.72 2.21 -13.05
N PHE A 246 -24.16 1.04 -13.51
CA PHE A 246 -24.47 0.80 -14.92
C PHE A 246 -25.77 1.50 -15.34
N PRO A 247 -25.97 1.74 -16.65
CA PRO A 247 -27.28 2.13 -17.17
C PRO A 247 -28.38 1.12 -16.78
N ASP A 248 -29.62 1.59 -16.65
CA ASP A 248 -30.73 0.75 -16.20
C ASP A 248 -30.92 -0.47 -17.10
N GLY A 249 -31.04 -1.65 -16.48
CA GLY A 249 -31.18 -2.93 -17.18
C GLY A 249 -29.92 -3.43 -17.89
N VAL A 250 -28.81 -2.67 -17.85
CA VAL A 250 -27.56 -3.01 -18.51
C VAL A 250 -26.57 -3.61 -17.49
N ARG A 251 -25.84 -4.64 -17.92
CA ARG A 251 -24.79 -5.32 -17.14
C ARG A 251 -23.44 -5.37 -17.87
N GLU A 252 -23.43 -4.90 -19.12
CA GLU A 252 -22.23 -4.77 -19.94
C GLU A 252 -22.26 -3.45 -20.73
N VAL A 253 -21.11 -2.77 -20.82
CA VAL A 253 -20.95 -1.56 -21.63
C VAL A 253 -19.87 -1.82 -22.65
N SER A 254 -20.18 -1.55 -23.93
CA SER A 254 -19.21 -1.63 -25.03
C SER A 254 -18.89 -0.24 -25.56
N MET A 255 -17.61 0.05 -25.74
CA MET A 255 -17.12 1.32 -26.27
C MET A 255 -16.06 1.10 -27.35
N LYS A 256 -15.95 2.08 -28.25
CA LYS A 256 -14.85 2.17 -29.21
C LYS A 256 -13.64 2.82 -28.53
N PHE A 257 -12.44 2.44 -28.97
CA PHE A 257 -11.20 3.07 -28.54
C PHE A 257 -10.31 3.41 -29.73
N ASP A 258 -9.51 4.45 -29.57
CA ASP A 258 -8.41 4.77 -30.47
C ASP A 258 -7.18 3.94 -30.09
N SER A 259 -6.41 3.51 -31.08
CA SER A 259 -5.27 2.60 -30.89
C SER A 259 -3.90 3.17 -31.30
N PRO A 260 -3.47 4.34 -30.76
CA PRO A 260 -2.16 4.89 -31.11
C PRO A 260 -1.06 3.94 -30.63
N ARG A 261 -0.24 3.44 -31.57
CA ARG A 261 0.82 2.46 -31.29
C ARG A 261 0.33 1.16 -30.63
N GLY A 262 -0.96 0.81 -30.80
CA GLY A 262 -1.55 -0.38 -30.18
C GLY A 262 -2.05 -0.18 -28.75
N LEU A 263 -1.92 1.00 -28.16
CA LEU A 263 -2.43 1.32 -26.83
C LEU A 263 -3.94 1.60 -26.84
N ILE A 264 -4.64 1.36 -25.74
CA ILE A 264 -6.10 1.55 -25.67
C ILE A 264 -6.40 2.94 -25.12
N VAL A 265 -6.89 3.86 -25.97
CA VAL A 265 -7.29 5.21 -25.54
C VAL A 265 -8.79 5.39 -25.69
N VAL A 266 -9.46 5.69 -24.57
CA VAL A 266 -10.92 5.86 -24.50
C VAL A 266 -11.31 7.29 -24.12
N ALA A 267 -12.49 7.72 -24.57
CA ALA A 267 -13.11 8.93 -24.07
C ALA A 267 -13.93 8.62 -22.80
N ALA A 268 -13.82 9.48 -21.80
CA ALA A 268 -14.61 9.46 -20.57
C ALA A 268 -15.06 10.88 -20.23
N ALA A 269 -16.00 11.04 -19.28
CA ALA A 269 -16.40 12.36 -18.78
C ALA A 269 -16.04 12.51 -17.30
N VAL A 270 -15.34 13.60 -16.99
CA VAL A 270 -15.00 14.04 -15.63
C VAL A 270 -15.84 15.28 -15.32
N ASN A 271 -16.82 15.14 -14.42
CA ASN A 271 -17.79 16.19 -14.10
C ASN A 271 -18.43 16.79 -15.37
N GLY A 272 -18.78 15.93 -16.34
CA GLY A 272 -19.37 16.33 -17.62
C GLY A 272 -18.39 16.84 -18.69
N ASN A 273 -17.11 16.97 -18.38
CA ASN A 273 -16.08 17.38 -19.35
C ASN A 273 -15.41 16.15 -19.97
N THR A 274 -15.33 16.09 -21.30
CA THR A 274 -14.64 15.01 -21.99
C THR A 274 -13.14 15.02 -21.72
N VAL A 275 -12.60 13.86 -21.38
CA VAL A 275 -11.17 13.59 -21.25
C VAL A 275 -10.81 12.31 -22.01
N ARG A 276 -9.56 12.21 -22.46
CA ARG A 276 -9.02 11.02 -23.11
C ARG A 276 -8.11 10.27 -22.16
N LEU A 277 -8.39 9.00 -21.91
CA LEU A 277 -7.65 8.21 -20.92
C LEU A 277 -7.05 6.96 -21.56
N LEU A 278 -5.78 6.69 -21.22
CA LEU A 278 -5.12 5.43 -21.52
C LEU A 278 -5.64 4.34 -20.56
N VAL A 279 -6.06 3.19 -21.08
CA VAL A 279 -6.43 2.04 -20.25
C VAL A 279 -5.19 1.21 -19.96
N ASP A 280 -4.77 1.17 -18.70
CA ASP A 280 -3.48 0.64 -18.27
C ASP A 280 -3.63 -0.36 -17.12
N SER A 281 -3.61 -1.66 -17.46
CA SER A 281 -3.61 -2.74 -16.46
C SER A 281 -2.32 -2.83 -15.64
N GLY A 282 -1.25 -2.15 -16.06
CA GLY A 282 0.02 -2.04 -15.33
C GLY A 282 0.05 -0.92 -14.29
N SER A 283 -0.98 -0.05 -14.24
CA SER A 283 -1.09 1.01 -13.23
C SER A 283 -1.93 0.57 -12.03
N THR A 284 -1.44 0.78 -10.81
CA THR A 284 -2.14 0.42 -9.56
C THR A 284 -3.26 1.40 -9.20
N THR A 285 -3.18 2.63 -9.71
CA THR A 285 -4.13 3.73 -9.50
C THR A 285 -4.43 4.45 -10.80
N SER A 286 -5.57 5.12 -10.86
CA SER A 286 -5.94 5.99 -11.96
C SER A 286 -5.30 7.36 -11.77
N ILE A 287 -4.84 7.94 -12.87
CA ILE A 287 -4.04 9.18 -12.88
C ILE A 287 -4.73 10.19 -13.80
N ILE A 288 -4.77 11.44 -13.37
CA ILE A 288 -5.12 12.57 -14.22
C ILE A 288 -3.93 13.52 -14.29
N ASP A 289 -3.64 14.05 -15.48
CA ASP A 289 -2.57 15.05 -15.59
C ASP A 289 -2.89 16.27 -14.71
N ALA A 290 -1.87 16.78 -14.02
CA ALA A 290 -2.04 17.90 -13.09
C ALA A 290 -2.57 19.18 -13.77
N ASP A 291 -2.17 19.46 -15.02
CA ASP A 291 -2.67 20.61 -15.76
C ASP A 291 -4.12 20.41 -16.21
N VAL A 292 -4.51 19.16 -16.52
CA VAL A 292 -5.92 18.80 -16.79
C VAL A 292 -6.77 18.97 -15.54
N ALA A 293 -6.34 18.44 -14.39
CA ALA A 293 -7.06 18.61 -13.12
C ALA A 293 -7.26 20.09 -12.77
N LYS A 294 -6.22 20.92 -13.00
CA LYS A 294 -6.28 22.37 -12.82
C LYS A 294 -7.23 23.04 -13.82
N ARG A 295 -7.18 22.67 -15.09
CA ARG A 295 -8.08 23.17 -16.15
C ARG A 295 -9.54 22.87 -15.84
N LEU A 296 -9.81 21.67 -15.33
CA LEU A 296 -11.14 21.22 -14.91
C LEU A 296 -11.54 21.73 -13.52
N LYS A 297 -10.66 22.46 -12.82
CA LYS A 297 -10.87 23.01 -11.47
C LYS A 297 -11.28 21.95 -10.44
N LEU A 298 -10.68 20.77 -10.53
CA LEU A 298 -10.95 19.69 -9.57
C LEU A 298 -10.43 20.07 -8.18
N PRO A 299 -11.19 19.79 -7.10
CA PRO A 299 -10.65 19.86 -5.75
C PRO A 299 -9.49 18.89 -5.62
N THR A 300 -8.32 19.38 -5.20
CA THR A 300 -7.12 18.57 -4.98
C THR A 300 -6.55 18.75 -3.59
N GLY A 301 -5.96 17.70 -3.05
CA GLY A 301 -5.47 17.68 -1.67
C GLY A 301 -4.83 16.34 -1.31
N GLY A 302 -4.20 16.29 -0.14
CA GLY A 302 -3.30 15.19 0.20
C GLY A 302 -2.07 15.15 -0.70
N ALA A 303 -1.29 14.08 -0.59
CA ALA A 303 -0.04 13.92 -1.34
C ALA A 303 -0.03 12.58 -2.11
N ALA A 304 -0.09 12.68 -3.43
CA ALA A 304 0.15 11.56 -4.35
C ALA A 304 1.67 11.38 -4.56
N ARG A 305 2.12 10.12 -4.60
CA ARG A 305 3.50 9.79 -4.95
C ARG A 305 3.49 8.49 -5.74
N ILE A 306 3.73 8.62 -7.04
CA ILE A 306 3.74 7.51 -7.98
C ILE A 306 5.17 7.12 -8.25
N GLN A 307 5.47 5.84 -8.03
CA GLN A 307 6.76 5.27 -8.36
C GLN A 307 6.65 4.57 -9.72
N GLY A 308 7.20 5.20 -10.76
CA GLY A 308 7.38 4.62 -12.08
C GLY A 308 8.87 4.54 -12.43
N VAL A 309 9.21 4.82 -13.69
CA VAL A 309 10.61 4.95 -14.15
C VAL A 309 11.39 5.97 -13.32
N GLY A 310 10.72 7.06 -12.94
CA GLY A 310 11.12 7.98 -11.88
C GLY A 310 10.01 8.11 -10.82
N THR A 311 10.22 9.00 -9.85
CA THR A 311 9.18 9.37 -8.89
C THR A 311 8.43 10.61 -9.40
N MET A 312 7.10 10.53 -9.46
CA MET A 312 6.23 11.68 -9.63
C MET A 312 5.53 11.98 -8.30
N THR A 313 5.36 13.26 -7.99
CA THR A 313 4.64 13.71 -6.81
C THR A 313 3.57 14.70 -7.21
N GLY A 314 2.45 14.68 -6.50
CA GLY A 314 1.33 15.56 -6.74
C GLY A 314 0.30 15.45 -5.63
N SER A 315 -0.97 15.51 -6.00
CA SER A 315 -2.11 15.50 -5.07
C SER A 315 -3.14 14.46 -5.48
N VAL A 316 -4.16 14.23 -4.67
CA VAL A 316 -5.33 13.42 -5.07
C VAL A 316 -6.43 14.39 -5.50
N ALA A 317 -6.99 14.17 -6.69
CA ALA A 317 -8.12 14.92 -7.21
C ALA A 317 -9.43 14.18 -6.91
N LYS A 318 -10.43 14.92 -6.42
CA LYS A 318 -11.80 14.43 -6.26
C LYS A 318 -12.61 14.76 -7.51
N ILE A 319 -13.31 13.76 -8.02
CA ILE A 319 -14.25 13.84 -9.14
C ILE A 319 -15.63 13.46 -8.61
N ASP A 320 -16.61 14.37 -8.72
CA ASP A 320 -17.95 14.12 -8.19
C ASP A 320 -18.72 13.10 -9.05
N SER A 321 -18.50 13.13 -10.37
CA SER A 321 -19.05 12.15 -11.30
C SER A 321 -18.04 11.81 -12.38
N PHE A 322 -17.59 10.56 -12.39
CA PHE A 322 -16.80 9.99 -13.47
C PHE A 322 -17.68 9.05 -14.31
N ASP A 323 -17.79 9.32 -15.60
CA ASP A 323 -18.58 8.54 -16.56
C ASP A 323 -17.66 7.86 -17.57
N LEU A 324 -17.72 6.53 -17.61
CA LEU A 324 -17.02 5.70 -18.59
C LEU A 324 -18.03 4.90 -19.41
N GLY A 325 -18.39 5.41 -20.58
CA GLY A 325 -19.32 4.74 -21.51
C GLY A 325 -20.74 4.56 -20.94
N GLY A 326 -21.16 5.41 -20.01
CA GLY A 326 -22.43 5.33 -19.28
C GLY A 326 -22.33 4.63 -17.92
N MET A 327 -21.18 4.05 -17.57
CA MET A 327 -20.91 3.57 -16.21
C MET A 327 -20.49 4.74 -15.32
N LEU A 328 -21.24 4.98 -14.25
CA LEU A 328 -21.03 6.11 -13.36
C LEU A 328 -20.33 5.70 -12.06
N PHE A 329 -19.31 6.46 -11.68
CA PHE A 329 -18.60 6.36 -10.41
C PHE A 329 -18.76 7.68 -9.66
N ARG A 330 -19.27 7.62 -8.41
CA ARG A 330 -19.65 8.80 -7.62
C ARG A 330 -19.38 8.60 -6.12
N PRO A 331 -18.43 9.35 -5.53
CA PRO A 331 -17.34 10.07 -6.20
C PRO A 331 -16.32 9.09 -6.84
N PHE A 332 -15.34 9.65 -7.55
CA PHE A 332 -14.13 8.95 -7.96
C PHE A 332 -12.90 9.80 -7.64
N PHE A 333 -11.79 9.16 -7.31
CA PHE A 333 -10.53 9.80 -6.98
C PHE A 333 -9.46 9.34 -7.95
N MET A 334 -8.66 10.29 -8.45
CA MET A 334 -7.51 10.04 -9.30
C MET A 334 -6.28 10.74 -8.71
N GLU A 335 -5.10 10.17 -8.88
CA GLU A 335 -3.86 10.87 -8.57
C GLU A 335 -3.63 11.98 -9.60
N ALA A 336 -3.53 13.23 -9.15
CA ALA A 336 -3.22 14.39 -9.97
C ALA A 336 -1.71 14.66 -9.91
N VAL A 337 -0.98 14.13 -10.91
CA VAL A 337 0.48 14.28 -11.03
C VAL A 337 0.84 14.77 -12.45
N PRO A 338 1.97 15.46 -12.63
CA PRO A 338 2.41 15.90 -13.96
C PRO A 338 2.83 14.68 -14.80
N LEU A 339 1.99 14.29 -15.76
CA LEU A 339 2.27 13.14 -16.61
C LEU A 339 3.38 13.50 -17.60
N ARG A 340 4.43 12.67 -17.64
CA ARG A 340 5.55 12.83 -18.58
C ARG A 340 5.46 11.77 -19.65
N LEU A 341 4.34 11.78 -20.37
CA LEU A 341 4.15 10.88 -21.50
C LEU A 341 5.19 11.19 -22.59
N PRO A 342 5.68 10.16 -23.31
CA PRO A 342 6.58 10.35 -24.45
C PRO A 342 5.96 11.32 -25.46
N SER A 343 6.77 12.14 -26.13
CA SER A 343 6.26 13.13 -27.11
C SER A 343 5.27 12.50 -28.12
N ALA A 344 5.59 11.30 -28.62
CA ALA A 344 4.74 10.53 -29.53
C ALA A 344 3.35 10.18 -28.97
N LEU A 345 3.19 10.09 -27.64
CA LEU A 345 1.91 9.89 -26.95
C LEU A 345 1.29 11.21 -26.48
N ALA A 346 2.12 12.18 -26.07
CA ALA A 346 1.67 13.51 -25.67
C ALA A 346 0.92 14.24 -26.81
N HIS A 347 1.33 14.04 -28.06
CA HIS A 347 0.63 14.59 -29.24
C HIS A 347 -0.79 14.04 -29.45
N ASN A 348 -1.15 12.92 -28.81
CA ASN A 348 -2.50 12.33 -28.92
C ASN A 348 -3.49 12.95 -27.92
N GLY A 349 -3.06 13.89 -27.07
CA GLY A 349 -3.93 14.55 -26.10
C GLY A 349 -4.48 13.60 -25.05
N ILE A 350 -3.65 12.68 -24.54
CA ILE A 350 -3.99 11.80 -23.42
C ILE A 350 -3.98 12.64 -22.14
N ASP A 351 -5.14 12.77 -21.51
CA ASP A 351 -5.37 13.57 -20.30
C ASP A 351 -5.10 12.79 -19.00
N GLY A 352 -4.97 11.45 -19.08
CA GLY A 352 -4.84 10.60 -17.91
C GLY A 352 -4.71 9.10 -18.21
N ILE A 353 -4.70 8.31 -17.15
CA ILE A 353 -4.55 6.84 -17.14
C ILE A 353 -5.66 6.23 -16.27
N LEU A 354 -6.28 5.16 -16.73
CA LEU A 354 -7.21 4.32 -15.96
C LEU A 354 -6.50 3.06 -15.49
N GLY A 355 -6.39 2.91 -14.17
CA GLY A 355 -5.65 1.84 -13.51
C GLY A 355 -6.53 0.82 -12.78
N TYR A 356 -5.86 0.00 -11.98
CA TYR A 356 -6.45 -1.11 -11.22
C TYR A 356 -7.61 -0.70 -10.31
N ASP A 357 -7.53 0.49 -9.69
CA ASP A 357 -8.56 1.10 -8.83
C ASP A 357 -9.89 1.42 -9.55
N LEU A 358 -10.00 1.11 -10.84
CA LEU A 358 -11.27 1.05 -11.54
C LEU A 358 -11.44 -0.31 -12.20
N LEU A 359 -10.41 -0.77 -12.90
CA LEU A 359 -10.45 -1.98 -13.72
C LEU A 359 -10.72 -3.24 -12.90
N ALA A 360 -10.27 -3.31 -11.65
CA ALA A 360 -10.43 -4.49 -10.80
C ALA A 360 -11.88 -4.80 -10.41
N SER A 361 -12.79 -3.82 -10.54
CA SER A 361 -14.21 -3.98 -10.26
C SER A 361 -15.00 -4.61 -11.43
N LEU A 362 -14.35 -4.86 -12.57
CA LEU A 362 -14.98 -5.24 -13.83
C LEU A 362 -14.26 -6.42 -14.49
N VAL A 363 -14.97 -7.11 -15.38
CA VAL A 363 -14.34 -7.96 -16.40
C VAL A 363 -14.18 -7.14 -17.67
N MET A 364 -12.96 -7.06 -18.16
CA MET A 364 -12.62 -6.31 -19.37
C MET A 364 -12.37 -7.26 -20.53
N ARG A 365 -13.09 -7.10 -21.65
CA ARG A 365 -12.83 -7.78 -22.92
C ARG A 365 -12.32 -6.77 -23.94
N ILE A 366 -11.12 -7.00 -24.46
CA ILE A 366 -10.46 -6.17 -25.47
C ILE A 366 -10.47 -6.91 -26.80
N SER A 367 -10.87 -6.23 -27.87
CA SER A 367 -10.59 -6.65 -29.25
C SER A 367 -9.83 -5.54 -29.97
N TYR A 368 -8.52 -5.73 -30.13
CA TYR A 368 -7.63 -4.79 -30.81
C TYR A 368 -8.00 -4.65 -32.29
N LYS A 369 -8.28 -5.77 -32.95
CA LYS A 369 -8.69 -5.82 -34.36
C LYS A 369 -9.95 -4.99 -34.66
N HIS A 370 -10.90 -4.96 -33.73
CA HIS A 370 -12.16 -4.23 -33.90
C HIS A 370 -12.21 -2.87 -33.19
N GLY A 371 -11.14 -2.48 -32.49
CA GLY A 371 -11.08 -1.27 -31.67
C GLY A 371 -12.22 -1.21 -30.66
N GLN A 372 -12.53 -2.35 -30.01
CA GLN A 372 -13.66 -2.48 -29.09
C GLN A 372 -13.20 -2.90 -27.70
N LEU A 373 -13.66 -2.15 -26.71
CA LEU A 373 -13.50 -2.45 -25.30
C LEU A 373 -14.86 -2.71 -24.68
N ARG A 374 -15.02 -3.81 -23.97
CA ARG A 374 -16.24 -4.13 -23.24
C ARG A 374 -15.96 -4.34 -21.77
N PHE A 375 -16.76 -3.70 -20.92
CA PHE A 375 -16.76 -3.88 -19.48
C PHE A 375 -18.02 -4.63 -19.05
N MET A 376 -17.87 -5.62 -18.18
CA MET A 376 -18.97 -6.44 -17.67
C MET A 376 -18.88 -6.52 -16.15
N LEU A 377 -20.03 -6.62 -15.47
CA LEU A 377 -20.04 -6.95 -14.05
C LEU A 377 -19.57 -8.40 -13.86
N PRO A 378 -18.69 -8.67 -12.87
CA PRO A 378 -18.18 -10.02 -12.63
C PRO A 378 -19.27 -11.09 -12.49
N GLU A 379 -20.32 -10.80 -11.73
CA GLU A 379 -21.45 -11.71 -11.50
C GLU A 379 -22.29 -12.00 -12.77
N SER A 380 -22.14 -11.18 -13.81
CA SER A 380 -22.82 -11.37 -15.10
C SER A 380 -21.94 -12.07 -16.15
N PHE A 381 -20.66 -12.27 -15.86
CA PHE A 381 -19.72 -12.85 -16.80
C PHE A 381 -19.52 -14.34 -16.53
N THR A 382 -19.83 -15.16 -17.54
CA THR A 382 -19.43 -16.57 -17.59
C THR A 382 -18.68 -16.81 -18.88
N TYR A 383 -17.44 -17.28 -18.78
CA TYR A 383 -16.66 -17.64 -19.96
C TYR A 383 -17.14 -18.98 -20.52
N ALA A 384 -17.54 -18.98 -21.80
CA ALA A 384 -18.03 -20.16 -22.52
C ALA A 384 -17.29 -20.39 -23.87
N GLY A 385 -16.19 -19.68 -24.09
CA GLY A 385 -15.37 -19.82 -25.30
C GLY A 385 -14.34 -20.95 -25.19
N ASN A 386 -13.56 -21.13 -26.26
CA ASN A 386 -12.52 -22.16 -26.38
C ASN A 386 -11.09 -21.61 -26.18
N GLY A 387 -10.97 -20.39 -25.69
CA GLY A 387 -9.71 -19.71 -25.43
C GLY A 387 -8.96 -20.31 -24.25
N THR A 388 -7.70 -19.91 -24.11
CA THR A 388 -6.86 -20.36 -23.01
C THR A 388 -7.11 -19.54 -21.77
N VAL A 389 -7.36 -20.20 -20.63
CA VAL A 389 -7.49 -19.59 -19.31
C VAL A 389 -6.16 -19.69 -18.57
N ILE A 390 -5.64 -18.56 -18.10
CA ILE A 390 -4.36 -18.45 -17.39
C ILE A 390 -4.63 -17.83 -16.02
N PRO A 391 -4.23 -18.47 -14.90
CA PRO A 391 -4.34 -17.88 -13.58
C PRO A 391 -3.55 -16.57 -13.47
N VAL A 392 -4.13 -15.59 -12.78
CA VAL A 392 -3.54 -14.27 -12.52
C VAL A 392 -3.39 -14.05 -11.03
N ASP A 393 -2.20 -13.63 -10.60
CA ASP A 393 -2.00 -13.04 -9.27
C ASP A 393 -2.23 -11.52 -9.34
N THR A 394 -3.12 -11.01 -8.48
CA THR A 394 -3.49 -9.60 -8.41
C THR A 394 -3.06 -8.94 -7.10
N ALA A 395 -2.30 -9.64 -6.24
CA ALA A 395 -1.94 -9.17 -4.89
C ALA A 395 -1.17 -7.83 -4.89
N LYS A 396 -0.48 -7.52 -5.99
CA LYS A 396 0.26 -6.26 -6.18
C LYS A 396 -0.52 -5.19 -6.95
N ARG A 397 -1.84 -5.35 -7.10
CA ARG A 397 -2.72 -4.44 -7.87
C ARG A 397 -2.30 -4.28 -9.34
N VAL A 398 -1.64 -5.29 -9.89
CA VAL A 398 -1.36 -5.48 -11.32
C VAL A 398 -1.52 -6.98 -11.64
N PRO A 399 -1.94 -7.36 -12.86
CA PRO A 399 -2.17 -8.76 -13.21
C PRO A 399 -0.86 -9.46 -13.57
N LEU A 400 -0.37 -10.32 -12.66
CA LEU A 400 0.84 -11.10 -12.84
C LEU A 400 0.49 -12.52 -13.33
N VAL A 401 1.13 -12.98 -14.41
CA VAL A 401 0.94 -14.33 -14.97
C VAL A 401 2.25 -15.09 -15.08
N GLY A 402 2.17 -16.41 -14.96
CA GLY A 402 3.28 -17.29 -15.33
C GLY A 402 3.37 -17.44 -16.85
N ALA A 403 4.56 -17.24 -17.42
CA ALA A 403 4.86 -17.51 -18.83
C ALA A 403 6.28 -18.09 -18.96
N SER A 404 6.63 -18.59 -20.14
CA SER A 404 8.02 -18.98 -20.44
C SER A 404 8.56 -18.33 -21.71
N VAL A 405 9.85 -18.06 -21.69
CA VAL A 405 10.60 -17.37 -22.73
C VAL A 405 11.63 -18.33 -23.30
N GLY A 406 11.91 -18.26 -24.61
CA GLY A 406 12.97 -19.07 -25.21
C GLY A 406 12.65 -20.56 -25.24
N LEU A 407 13.59 -21.40 -24.84
CA LEU A 407 13.43 -22.85 -24.79
C LEU A 407 12.37 -23.24 -23.74
N ASN A 408 12.50 -22.74 -22.51
CA ASN A 408 11.49 -22.92 -21.46
C ASN A 408 11.74 -22.08 -20.19
N ASP A 409 12.40 -20.93 -20.29
CA ASP A 409 12.77 -20.15 -19.11
C ASP A 409 11.53 -19.52 -18.49
N ARG A 410 11.11 -20.05 -17.34
CA ARG A 410 9.88 -19.64 -16.66
C ARG A 410 10.08 -18.36 -15.87
N GLY A 411 9.15 -17.43 -16.03
CA GLY A 411 9.11 -16.18 -15.26
C GLY A 411 7.69 -15.74 -14.96
N GLN A 412 7.58 -14.70 -14.15
CA GLN A 412 6.33 -14.00 -13.85
C GLN A 412 6.28 -12.68 -14.62
N PHE A 413 5.18 -12.41 -15.32
CA PHE A 413 5.08 -11.24 -16.19
C PHE A 413 3.82 -10.46 -15.91
N THR A 414 3.95 -9.14 -15.80
CA THR A 414 2.78 -8.26 -15.72
C THR A 414 2.11 -8.20 -17.08
N ILE A 415 0.79 -8.38 -17.14
CA ILE A 415 0.00 -8.05 -18.33
C ILE A 415 -0.28 -6.54 -18.30
N ASP A 416 0.23 -5.83 -19.29
CA ASP A 416 0.25 -4.36 -19.30
C ASP A 416 -0.32 -3.80 -20.60
N THR A 417 -1.57 -3.36 -20.56
CA THR A 417 -2.22 -2.71 -21.70
C THR A 417 -1.71 -1.28 -21.95
N GLY A 418 -0.98 -0.69 -21.00
CA GLY A 418 -0.34 0.62 -21.10
C GLY A 418 1.07 0.59 -21.73
N SER A 419 1.65 -0.60 -21.91
CA SER A 419 2.92 -0.81 -22.62
C SER A 419 2.70 -1.19 -24.08
N ASP A 420 3.26 -0.43 -25.02
CA ASP A 420 3.15 -0.73 -26.46
C ASP A 420 4.17 -1.78 -26.94
N ALA A 421 5.08 -2.21 -26.06
CA ALA A 421 6.03 -3.26 -26.35
C ALA A 421 5.34 -4.62 -26.51
N LYS A 422 5.98 -5.54 -27.25
CA LYS A 422 5.57 -6.95 -27.24
C LYS A 422 5.96 -7.61 -25.92
N LEU A 423 7.20 -7.40 -25.50
CA LEU A 423 7.76 -7.92 -24.27
C LEU A 423 8.81 -6.94 -23.73
N VAL A 424 8.79 -6.67 -22.43
CA VAL A 424 9.89 -6.04 -21.70
C VAL A 424 10.45 -7.08 -20.74
N LEU A 425 11.76 -7.23 -20.71
CA LEU A 425 12.44 -8.09 -19.74
C LEU A 425 13.25 -7.27 -18.76
N TYR A 426 13.13 -7.60 -17.48
CA TYR A 426 13.98 -7.01 -16.48
C TYR A 426 15.35 -7.66 -16.49
N ARG A 427 16.35 -6.84 -16.17
CA ARG A 427 17.76 -7.19 -16.32
C ARG A 427 18.12 -8.50 -15.63
N LYS A 428 17.66 -8.70 -14.39
CA LYS A 428 17.96 -9.91 -13.61
C LYS A 428 17.51 -11.19 -14.32
N PHE A 429 16.29 -11.20 -14.87
CA PHE A 429 15.77 -12.35 -15.61
C PHE A 429 16.48 -12.53 -16.96
N ALA A 430 16.69 -11.45 -17.70
CA ALA A 430 17.37 -11.51 -18.99
C ALA A 430 18.82 -12.00 -18.88
N ASP A 431 19.57 -11.49 -17.90
CA ASP A 431 20.98 -11.86 -17.68
C ASP A 431 21.11 -13.33 -17.24
N ALA A 432 20.18 -13.83 -16.41
CA ALA A 432 20.16 -15.24 -15.97
C ALA A 432 19.89 -16.24 -17.11
N ASN A 433 19.16 -15.79 -18.14
CA ASN A 433 18.63 -16.66 -19.20
C ASN A 433 19.27 -16.40 -20.58
N ARG A 434 20.39 -15.67 -20.63
CA ARG A 434 21.00 -15.12 -21.86
C ARG A 434 21.24 -16.12 -23.01
N ARG A 435 21.29 -17.42 -22.72
CA ARG A 435 21.51 -18.50 -23.71
C ARG A 435 20.36 -18.66 -24.70
N ASP A 436 19.16 -18.20 -24.34
CA ASP A 436 17.95 -18.37 -25.13
C ASP A 436 17.66 -17.19 -26.07
N PHE A 437 18.55 -16.20 -26.09
CA PHE A 437 18.41 -14.97 -26.85
C PHE A 437 19.26 -15.00 -28.11
N ILE A 438 18.65 -14.70 -29.25
CA ILE A 438 19.39 -14.43 -30.48
C ILE A 438 19.78 -12.96 -30.42
N MET A 439 21.01 -12.68 -29.99
CA MET A 439 21.57 -11.33 -30.07
C MET A 439 21.62 -10.91 -31.54
N LEU A 440 20.88 -9.87 -31.90
CA LEU A 440 21.10 -9.16 -33.16
C LEU A 440 22.52 -8.55 -33.13
N PRO A 441 23.22 -8.40 -34.28
CA PRO A 441 24.57 -7.84 -34.33
C PRO A 441 24.69 -6.54 -33.52
N LEU A 442 25.84 -6.38 -32.85
CA LEU A 442 26.14 -5.42 -31.77
C LEU A 442 25.91 -3.92 -32.07
N ASP A 443 25.63 -3.56 -33.31
CA ASP A 443 25.47 -2.17 -33.76
C ASP A 443 24.00 -1.69 -33.66
N VAL A 444 23.10 -2.55 -33.16
CA VAL A 444 21.64 -2.34 -33.18
C VAL A 444 21.13 -1.74 -31.86
N VAL A 445 21.23 -0.41 -31.83
CA VAL A 445 20.35 0.59 -31.16
C VAL A 445 20.12 0.40 -29.65
N GLN A 446 20.85 1.16 -28.84
CA GLN A 446 20.35 1.58 -27.53
C GLN A 446 18.99 2.25 -27.73
N ALA A 447 17.93 1.57 -27.32
CA ALA A 447 16.57 2.07 -27.38
C ALA A 447 16.20 2.72 -26.04
N TYR A 448 15.12 3.48 -26.05
CA TYR A 448 14.51 4.00 -24.83
C TYR A 448 13.09 3.46 -24.75
N ALA A 449 12.79 2.78 -23.65
CA ALA A 449 11.42 2.54 -23.25
C ALA A 449 10.96 3.75 -22.44
N ALA A 450 9.68 4.04 -22.47
CA ALA A 450 9.13 5.21 -21.81
C ALA A 450 7.82 4.87 -21.13
N GLY A 451 7.62 5.43 -19.93
CA GLY A 451 6.40 5.28 -19.15
C GLY A 451 5.97 6.61 -18.56
N ALA A 452 4.88 6.61 -17.78
CA ALA A 452 4.28 7.82 -17.20
C ALA A 452 5.29 8.71 -16.43
N ALA A 453 6.34 8.11 -15.87
CA ALA A 453 7.38 8.79 -15.08
C ALA A 453 8.71 9.02 -15.83
N GLY A 454 8.74 8.90 -17.16
CA GLY A 454 9.91 9.20 -18.01
C GLY A 454 10.50 7.99 -18.73
N GLU A 455 11.70 8.19 -19.28
CA GLU A 455 12.38 7.22 -20.16
C GLU A 455 13.47 6.41 -19.42
N PHE A 456 13.70 5.17 -19.87
CA PHE A 456 14.81 4.34 -19.41
C PHE A 456 15.47 3.61 -20.58
N PRO A 457 16.80 3.43 -20.51
CA PRO A 457 17.54 2.80 -21.59
C PRO A 457 17.26 1.29 -21.63
N THR A 458 16.98 0.80 -22.83
CA THR A 458 16.79 -0.60 -23.16
C THR A 458 17.72 -1.02 -24.30
N ARG A 459 17.92 -2.32 -24.46
CA ARG A 459 18.48 -2.92 -25.67
C ARG A 459 17.44 -3.82 -26.30
N LEU A 460 17.43 -3.91 -27.62
CA LEU A 460 16.50 -4.77 -28.34
C LEU A 460 17.11 -6.16 -28.54
N GLU A 461 16.31 -7.19 -28.26
CA GLU A 461 16.66 -8.59 -28.55
C GLU A 461 15.49 -9.30 -29.23
N THR A 462 15.80 -10.32 -30.03
CA THR A 462 14.77 -11.23 -30.55
C THR A 462 14.81 -12.52 -29.75
N ILE A 463 13.64 -12.90 -29.23
CA ILE A 463 13.42 -14.13 -28.52
C ILE A 463 12.73 -15.11 -29.45
N SER A 464 13.22 -16.35 -29.48
CA SER A 464 12.70 -17.39 -30.36
C SER A 464 11.21 -17.65 -30.15
N ARG A 465 10.74 -17.66 -28.90
CA ARG A 465 9.32 -17.77 -28.54
C ARG A 465 8.98 -17.19 -27.17
N LEU A 466 7.73 -16.75 -27.02
CA LEU A 466 7.04 -16.50 -25.76
C LEU A 466 5.87 -17.49 -25.65
N ASN A 467 5.90 -18.36 -24.65
CA ASN A 467 4.80 -19.28 -24.36
C ASN A 467 3.91 -18.67 -23.27
N LEU A 468 2.65 -18.44 -23.61
CA LEU A 468 1.64 -17.87 -22.72
C LEU A 468 0.40 -18.78 -22.73
N GLY A 469 0.26 -19.57 -21.68
CA GLY A 469 -0.75 -20.63 -21.62
C GLY A 469 -0.50 -21.69 -22.70
N SER A 470 -1.48 -21.96 -23.56
CA SER A 470 -1.35 -22.91 -24.68
C SER A 470 -0.78 -22.29 -25.95
N TYR A 471 -0.62 -20.96 -25.98
CA TYR A 471 -0.13 -20.23 -27.14
C TYR A 471 1.40 -20.06 -27.10
N SER A 472 2.03 -20.19 -28.27
CA SER A 472 3.45 -19.94 -28.48
C SER A 472 3.62 -18.87 -29.55
N LEU A 473 4.05 -17.68 -29.17
CA LEU A 473 4.32 -16.57 -30.07
C LEU A 473 5.78 -16.64 -30.52
N PRO A 474 6.10 -16.91 -31.79
CA PRO A 474 7.48 -16.99 -32.27
C PRO A 474 8.07 -15.60 -32.55
N ASN A 475 9.41 -15.51 -32.55
CA ASN A 475 10.18 -14.32 -32.99
C ASN A 475 9.72 -13.01 -32.32
N VAL A 476 9.65 -13.01 -30.99
CA VAL A 476 9.16 -11.88 -30.20
C VAL A 476 10.30 -10.88 -30.01
N LEU A 477 10.10 -9.65 -30.49
CA LEU A 477 10.98 -8.54 -30.19
C LEU A 477 10.81 -8.12 -28.73
N ALA A 478 11.88 -8.24 -27.95
CA ALA A 478 11.92 -7.90 -26.55
C ALA A 478 12.79 -6.67 -26.29
N GLN A 479 12.34 -5.83 -25.35
CA GLN A 479 13.12 -4.73 -24.82
C GLN A 479 13.72 -5.14 -23.48
N VAL A 480 15.04 -5.25 -23.39
CA VAL A 480 15.73 -5.62 -22.15
C VAL A 480 16.17 -4.36 -21.42
N ALA A 481 15.72 -4.17 -20.18
CA ALA A 481 16.10 -3.03 -19.35
C ALA A 481 17.60 -3.04 -19.02
N LEU A 482 18.29 -1.92 -19.21
CA LEU A 482 19.75 -1.82 -18.93
C LEU A 482 20.07 -1.45 -17.48
N ARG A 483 19.09 -0.95 -16.73
CA ARG A 483 19.20 -0.63 -15.30
C ARG A 483 18.05 -1.25 -14.53
N GLU A 484 18.24 -1.48 -13.24
CA GLU A 484 17.10 -1.69 -12.34
C GLU A 484 16.28 -0.40 -12.31
N VAL A 485 14.99 -0.51 -12.61
CA VAL A 485 14.09 0.64 -12.65
C VAL A 485 13.16 0.55 -11.44
N GLY A 486 13.01 1.66 -10.72
CA GLY A 486 12.29 1.69 -9.43
C GLY A 486 10.81 1.27 -9.50
N ALA A 487 10.13 1.44 -10.64
CA ALA A 487 8.78 0.89 -10.90
C ALA A 487 8.73 -0.63 -10.72
N PHE A 488 9.85 -1.29 -11.04
CA PHE A 488 9.96 -2.74 -11.19
C PHE A 488 10.59 -3.40 -9.96
N GLY A 489 11.32 -2.64 -9.13
CA GLY A 489 11.96 -3.12 -7.91
C GLY A 489 11.01 -3.51 -6.77
N GLN A 490 9.73 -3.13 -6.85
CA GLN A 490 8.67 -3.62 -5.94
C GLN A 490 7.86 -4.78 -6.52
N SER A 491 8.07 -5.12 -7.79
CA SER A 491 7.39 -6.22 -8.45
C SER A 491 8.19 -7.51 -8.30
N SER A 492 7.52 -8.60 -7.94
CA SER A 492 8.03 -9.97 -8.10
C SER A 492 8.02 -10.42 -9.56
N ALA A 493 7.88 -9.48 -10.51
CA ALA A 493 7.82 -9.76 -11.93
C ALA A 493 9.22 -9.78 -12.53
N ASP A 494 9.37 -10.59 -13.55
CA ASP A 494 10.55 -10.76 -14.40
C ASP A 494 10.47 -9.92 -15.69
N GLY A 495 9.30 -9.34 -15.96
CA GLY A 495 9.06 -8.50 -17.13
C GLY A 495 7.59 -8.11 -17.31
N ILE A 496 7.30 -7.60 -18.51
CA ILE A 496 5.98 -7.12 -18.94
C ILE A 496 5.62 -7.74 -20.29
N ILE A 497 4.40 -8.28 -20.42
CA ILE A 497 3.79 -8.63 -21.70
C ILE A 497 2.82 -7.49 -22.06
N GLY A 498 3.22 -6.71 -23.08
CA GLY A 498 2.51 -5.49 -23.46
C GLY A 498 1.49 -5.69 -24.57
N ALA A 499 0.82 -4.60 -24.92
CA ALA A 499 -0.19 -4.51 -25.98
C ALA A 499 0.31 -5.03 -27.33
N GLY A 500 1.61 -4.92 -27.62
CA GLY A 500 2.19 -5.45 -28.87
C GLY A 500 2.06 -6.97 -29.02
N SER A 501 2.02 -7.72 -27.93
CA SER A 501 1.74 -9.17 -27.93
C SER A 501 0.25 -9.45 -27.78
N LEU A 502 -0.44 -8.69 -26.92
CA LEU A 502 -1.87 -8.88 -26.66
C LEU A 502 -2.73 -8.62 -27.91
N ALA A 503 -2.31 -7.71 -28.79
CA ALA A 503 -2.99 -7.40 -30.04
C ALA A 503 -2.96 -8.51 -31.09
N LEU A 504 -2.19 -9.60 -30.86
CA LEU A 504 -2.17 -10.78 -31.73
C LEU A 504 -3.36 -11.72 -31.49
N PHE A 505 -4.11 -11.53 -30.40
CA PHE A 505 -5.28 -12.31 -30.05
C PHE A 505 -6.56 -11.63 -30.57
N GLU A 506 -7.55 -12.41 -31.00
CA GLU A 506 -8.86 -11.88 -31.43
C GLU A 506 -9.62 -11.24 -30.26
N ALA A 507 -9.46 -11.81 -29.07
CA ALA A 507 -9.96 -11.24 -27.83
C ALA A 507 -9.05 -11.54 -26.63
N VAL A 508 -8.92 -10.54 -25.75
CA VAL A 508 -8.22 -10.62 -24.47
C VAL A 508 -9.19 -10.28 -23.36
N PHE A 509 -9.34 -11.17 -22.38
CA PHE A 509 -10.17 -10.91 -21.19
C PHE A 509 -9.28 -10.79 -19.96
N LEU A 510 -9.44 -9.70 -19.22
CA LEU A 510 -8.92 -9.56 -17.86
C LEU A 510 -10.09 -9.65 -16.88
N ASP A 511 -10.17 -10.76 -16.17
CA ASP A 511 -11.18 -11.06 -15.15
C ASP A 511 -10.50 -11.07 -13.77
N TYR A 512 -10.47 -9.89 -13.12
CA TYR A 512 -9.83 -9.71 -11.82
C TYR A 512 -10.53 -10.49 -10.71
N ALA A 513 -11.87 -10.51 -10.71
CA ALA A 513 -12.66 -11.24 -9.73
C ALA A 513 -12.47 -12.75 -9.83
N GLY A 514 -12.42 -13.28 -11.06
CA GLY A 514 -12.09 -14.66 -11.36
C GLY A 514 -10.60 -15.00 -11.32
N LYS A 515 -9.72 -14.01 -11.04
CA LYS A 515 -8.25 -14.13 -11.01
C LYS A 515 -7.68 -14.83 -12.23
N ARG A 516 -8.12 -14.41 -13.43
CA ARG A 516 -7.73 -15.06 -14.69
C ARG A 516 -7.61 -14.10 -15.87
N LEU A 517 -6.66 -14.42 -16.74
CA LEU A 517 -6.49 -13.89 -18.09
C LEU A 517 -7.05 -14.94 -19.05
N ILE A 518 -7.83 -14.51 -20.04
CA ILE A 518 -8.36 -15.40 -21.07
C ILE A 518 -7.97 -14.86 -22.44
N LEU A 519 -7.43 -15.73 -23.29
CA LEU A 519 -6.93 -15.38 -24.61
C LEU A 519 -7.63 -16.21 -25.69
N GLU A 520 -8.18 -15.54 -26.70
CA GLU A 520 -8.82 -16.17 -27.86
C GLU A 520 -8.00 -15.89 -29.12
N GLN A 521 -7.80 -16.92 -29.94
CA GLN A 521 -7.01 -16.84 -31.18
C GLN A 521 -7.88 -16.72 -32.41
#